data_AF-A0A5C5XD38-F1
#
_entry.id   AF-A0A5C5XD38-F1
#
_cell.length_a   1.000
_cell.length_b   1.000
_cell.length_c   1.000
_cell.angle_alpha   90.00
_cell.angle_beta   90.00
_cell.angle_gamma   90.00
#
_symmetry.space_group_name_H-M   'P 1'
#
loop_
_entity.id
_entity.type
_entity.pdbx_description
1 polymer ?
#
loop_
_entity_poly.entity_id
_entity_poly.type
_entity_poly.pdbx_seq_one_letter_code
_entity_poly.pdbx_strand_id
1 'polypeptide(L)'
;MRISITSILVCGLLQSLLSQNLLAFSAKEIQGKWQAGSMTMSGKPLDTDIYELVMVIENQKMKLTYIQDDFAHSKSSKLELDDSSDPWSIILKPSSSEKKSSWIYGILKLKGKKLHIATSQPGEGRAPEDFKSTAQNKADYMVFERFKD
;
A
#
# COMPACT_ATOMS: atom_id res chain seq x y z
N MET A 1 -30.75 61.24 -27.14
CA MET A 1 -29.80 60.28 -27.76
C MET A 1 -29.35 59.32 -26.66
N ARG A 2 -29.75 58.04 -26.75
CA ARG A 2 -29.47 56.98 -25.77
C ARG A 2 -28.30 56.14 -26.29
N ILE A 3 -27.27 55.90 -25.48
CA ILE A 3 -26.33 54.77 -25.58
C ILE A 3 -25.89 54.47 -24.13
N SER A 4 -26.58 53.56 -23.42
CA SER A 4 -26.35 52.11 -23.36
C SER A 4 -25.21 51.72 -22.42
N ILE A 5 -25.60 51.33 -21.20
CA ILE A 5 -24.78 50.64 -20.19
C ILE A 5 -24.65 49.19 -20.67
N THR A 6 -23.42 48.73 -20.94
CA THR A 6 -23.16 47.33 -21.23
C THR A 6 -21.82 46.90 -20.68
N SER A 7 -21.89 45.98 -19.72
CA SER A 7 -20.98 44.84 -19.57
C SER A 7 -19.53 45.14 -19.17
N ILE A 8 -19.30 45.30 -17.86
CA ILE A 8 -18.03 44.86 -17.26
C ILE A 8 -18.32 43.61 -16.43
N LEU A 9 -17.98 42.49 -17.06
CA LEU A 9 -17.61 41.19 -16.52
C LEU A 9 -18.06 40.86 -15.09
N VAL A 10 -19.19 40.15 -15.06
CA VAL A 10 -19.38 38.96 -14.21
C VAL A 10 -18.19 38.01 -14.43
N CYS A 11 -17.24 37.93 -13.49
CA CYS A 11 -16.29 36.80 -13.40
C CYS A 11 -15.48 36.77 -12.08
N GLY A 12 -16.00 37.33 -10.99
CA GLY A 12 -15.30 37.40 -9.70
C GLY A 12 -15.77 36.43 -8.61
N LEU A 13 -16.78 35.60 -8.86
CA LEU A 13 -17.43 34.77 -7.84
C LEU A 13 -17.80 33.40 -8.40
N LEU A 14 -16.84 32.60 -8.87
CA LEU A 14 -17.10 31.19 -9.15
C LEU A 14 -15.84 30.31 -9.30
N GLN A 15 -14.90 30.33 -8.34
CA GLN A 15 -13.77 29.37 -8.38
C GLN A 15 -13.41 28.68 -7.05
N SER A 16 -14.24 28.74 -6.01
CA SER A 16 -13.99 27.96 -4.78
C SER A 16 -14.75 26.62 -4.71
N LEU A 17 -15.39 26.17 -5.79
CA LEU A 17 -16.18 24.92 -5.82
C LEU A 17 -15.52 23.77 -6.61
N LEU A 18 -14.20 23.82 -6.80
CA LEU A 18 -13.40 22.75 -7.41
C LEU A 18 -12.30 22.23 -6.49
N SER A 19 -12.51 22.27 -5.17
CA SER A 19 -11.89 21.25 -4.32
C SER A 19 -12.74 19.99 -4.44
N GLN A 20 -12.57 19.35 -5.60
CA GLN A 20 -13.11 18.03 -5.86
C GLN A 20 -12.81 17.15 -4.66
N ASN A 21 -13.80 16.37 -4.25
CA ASN A 21 -13.66 15.24 -3.35
C ASN A 21 -12.59 14.28 -3.92
N LEU A 22 -11.31 14.60 -3.76
CA LEU A 22 -10.31 13.61 -3.48
C LEU A 22 -10.77 13.02 -2.17
N LEU A 23 -11.60 11.97 -2.24
CA LEU A 23 -11.74 11.04 -1.15
C LEU A 23 -10.31 10.64 -0.83
N ALA A 24 -9.71 11.29 0.16
CA ALA A 24 -8.45 10.90 0.71
C ALA A 24 -8.67 9.46 1.14
N PHE A 25 -8.14 8.53 0.36
CA PHE A 25 -8.18 7.14 0.72
C PHE A 25 -7.61 7.08 2.14
N SER A 26 -8.34 6.45 3.05
CA SER A 26 -7.99 6.49 4.48
C SER A 26 -7.43 5.14 4.88
N ALA A 27 -6.55 5.12 5.90
CA ALA A 27 -6.03 3.88 6.49
C ALA A 27 -7.10 2.83 6.85
N LYS A 28 -8.39 3.23 6.95
CA LYS A 28 -9.53 2.34 7.13
C LYS A 28 -9.74 1.38 5.94
N GLU A 29 -9.44 1.79 4.72
CA GLU A 29 -9.72 1.00 3.51
C GLU A 29 -8.78 -0.19 3.32
N ILE A 30 -7.62 -0.17 3.97
CA ILE A 30 -6.69 -1.31 3.97
C ILE A 30 -6.93 -2.27 5.15
N GLN A 31 -7.77 -1.91 6.12
CA GLN A 31 -8.09 -2.78 7.25
C GLN A 31 -8.80 -4.05 6.79
N GLY A 32 -8.57 -5.16 7.47
CA GLY A 32 -9.21 -6.45 7.26
C GLY A 32 -8.28 -7.53 6.71
N LYS A 33 -8.89 -8.61 6.21
CA LYS A 33 -8.19 -9.81 5.73
C LYS A 33 -8.01 -9.77 4.21
N TRP A 34 -6.83 -10.21 3.79
CA TRP A 34 -6.36 -10.18 2.41
C TRP A 34 -5.68 -11.51 2.09
N GLN A 35 -5.92 -12.02 0.88
CA GLN A 35 -5.32 -13.23 0.34
C GLN A 35 -4.31 -12.85 -0.73
N ALA A 36 -3.10 -13.40 -0.71
CA ALA A 36 -2.16 -13.14 -1.80
C ALA A 36 -2.68 -13.77 -3.10
N GLY A 37 -2.68 -13.00 -4.18
CA GLY A 37 -3.05 -13.44 -5.53
C GLY A 37 -1.86 -13.50 -6.49
N SER A 38 -0.77 -12.77 -6.20
CA SER A 38 0.50 -12.91 -6.91
C SER A 38 1.66 -12.43 -6.02
N MET A 39 2.81 -13.06 -6.15
CA MET A 39 4.05 -12.62 -5.51
C MET A 39 5.22 -12.73 -6.49
N THR A 40 6.12 -11.76 -6.47
CA THR A 40 7.37 -11.77 -7.23
C THR A 40 8.51 -11.43 -6.28
N MET A 41 9.51 -12.30 -6.22
CA MET A 41 10.70 -12.14 -5.39
C MET A 41 11.94 -12.24 -6.26
N SER A 42 12.88 -11.30 -6.11
CA SER A 42 14.11 -11.24 -6.91
C SER A 42 13.86 -11.36 -8.43
N GLY A 43 12.77 -10.78 -8.92
CA GLY A 43 12.37 -10.83 -10.34
C GLY A 43 11.77 -12.15 -10.81
N LYS A 44 11.49 -13.10 -9.91
CA LYS A 44 10.86 -14.38 -10.23
C LYS A 44 9.44 -14.43 -9.64
N PRO A 45 8.41 -14.77 -10.44
CA PRO A 45 7.10 -15.04 -9.89
C PRO A 45 7.18 -16.28 -8.97
N LEU A 46 6.42 -16.25 -7.89
CA LEU A 46 6.20 -17.41 -7.04
C LEU A 46 4.81 -17.94 -7.37
N ASP A 47 4.75 -19.10 -8.01
CA ASP A 47 3.51 -19.68 -8.54
C ASP A 47 2.90 -20.75 -7.62
N THR A 48 3.68 -21.35 -6.71
CA THR A 48 3.22 -22.38 -5.76
C THR A 48 2.89 -21.77 -4.39
N ASP A 49 1.78 -22.22 -3.80
CA ASP A 49 1.33 -22.01 -2.42
C ASP A 49 1.14 -20.56 -1.95
N ILE A 50 1.23 -19.57 -2.85
CA ILE A 50 0.95 -18.17 -2.51
C ILE A 50 -0.50 -17.97 -2.06
N TYR A 51 -1.44 -18.82 -2.47
CA TYR A 51 -2.83 -18.79 -2.01
C TYR A 51 -2.99 -19.18 -0.54
N GLU A 52 -1.91 -19.60 0.12
CA GLU A 52 -1.91 -19.88 1.56
C GLU A 52 -1.34 -18.69 2.35
N LEU A 53 -0.79 -17.67 1.66
CA LEU A 53 -0.34 -16.42 2.27
C LEU A 53 -1.51 -15.46 2.53
N VAL A 54 -1.94 -15.41 3.79
CA VAL A 54 -2.97 -14.50 4.28
C VAL A 54 -2.34 -13.31 5.01
N MET A 55 -2.80 -12.10 4.70
CA MET A 55 -2.47 -10.89 5.44
C MET A 55 -3.69 -10.37 6.19
N VAL A 56 -3.51 -9.98 7.45
CA VAL A 56 -4.50 -9.27 8.26
C VAL A 56 -3.92 -7.92 8.67
N ILE A 57 -4.63 -6.83 8.37
CA ILE A 57 -4.28 -5.48 8.80
C ILE A 57 -5.35 -4.97 9.76
N GLU A 58 -4.97 -4.76 11.03
CA GLU A 58 -5.88 -4.28 12.08
C GLU A 58 -5.13 -3.40 13.06
N ASN A 59 -5.68 -2.24 13.43
CA ASN A 59 -5.14 -1.39 14.52
C ASN A 59 -3.63 -1.11 14.39
N GLN A 60 -3.17 -0.71 13.20
CA GLN A 60 -1.75 -0.46 12.91
C GLN A 60 -0.84 -1.68 13.15
N LYS A 61 -1.39 -2.88 13.03
CA LYS A 61 -0.64 -4.14 13.00
C LYS A 61 -0.90 -4.84 11.68
N MET A 62 0.15 -5.46 11.16
CA MET A 62 0.09 -6.35 10.02
C MET A 62 0.54 -7.74 10.46
N LYS A 63 -0.30 -8.75 10.24
CA LYS A 63 0.03 -10.16 10.47
C LYS A 63 0.00 -10.90 9.15
N LEU A 64 1.09 -11.59 8.82
CA LEU A 64 1.18 -12.54 7.73
C LEU A 64 1.07 -13.95 8.30
N THR A 65 0.27 -14.80 7.68
CA THR A 65 0.19 -16.24 7.93
C THR A 65 0.46 -16.95 6.62
N TYR A 66 1.31 -17.98 6.62
CA TYR A 66 1.67 -18.75 5.43
C TYR A 66 2.02 -20.18 5.83
N ILE A 67 1.95 -21.11 4.88
CA ILE A 67 2.46 -22.47 5.08
C ILE A 67 3.86 -22.56 4.50
N GLN A 68 4.74 -23.24 5.22
CA GLN A 68 6.08 -23.59 4.75
C GLN A 68 6.45 -24.93 5.38
N ASP A 69 6.90 -25.87 4.55
CA ASP A 69 7.27 -27.23 4.94
C ASP A 69 6.15 -27.97 5.68
N ASP A 70 4.91 -27.88 5.19
CA ASP A 70 3.68 -28.44 5.81
C ASP A 70 3.29 -27.83 7.17
N PHE A 71 4.00 -26.80 7.64
CA PHE A 71 3.69 -26.11 8.89
C PHE A 71 3.15 -24.70 8.66
N ALA A 72 2.16 -24.31 9.46
CA ALA A 72 1.65 -22.95 9.49
C ALA A 72 2.58 -22.03 10.28
N HIS A 73 3.06 -20.97 9.63
CA HIS A 73 3.88 -19.92 10.20
C HIS A 73 3.10 -18.62 10.27
N SER A 74 3.46 -17.75 11.23
CA SER A 74 2.96 -16.39 11.22
C SER A 74 4.01 -15.37 11.68
N LYS A 75 3.97 -14.19 11.06
CA LYS A 75 4.82 -13.04 11.38
C LYS A 75 3.93 -11.85 11.66
N SER A 76 4.15 -11.19 12.79
CA SER A 76 3.45 -9.96 13.16
C SER A 76 4.40 -8.78 13.17
N SER A 77 3.93 -7.64 12.66
CA SER A 77 4.66 -6.38 12.65
C SER A 77 3.75 -5.23 13.07
N LYS A 78 4.31 -4.23 13.76
CA LYS A 78 3.69 -2.91 13.82
C LYS A 78 3.80 -2.27 12.43
N LEU A 79 2.70 -1.75 11.93
CA LEU A 79 2.59 -1.02 10.68
C LEU A 79 2.57 0.47 10.97
N GLU A 80 3.60 1.18 10.53
CA GLU A 80 3.56 2.64 10.43
C GLU A 80 3.25 3.01 8.98
N LEU A 81 2.22 3.82 8.77
CA LEU A 81 1.70 4.21 7.47
C LEU A 81 1.77 5.73 7.34
N ASP A 82 2.32 6.21 6.23
CA ASP A 82 2.25 7.59 5.79
C ASP A 82 1.42 7.65 4.51
N ASP A 83 0.23 8.24 4.62
CA ASP A 83 -0.76 8.36 3.55
C ASP A 83 -0.74 9.73 2.84
N SER A 84 0.31 10.54 3.08
CA SER A 84 0.44 11.88 2.50
C SER A 84 0.81 11.90 1.01
N SER A 85 1.24 10.76 0.44
CA SER A 85 1.61 10.60 -0.97
C SER A 85 0.88 9.44 -1.65
N ASP A 86 0.85 9.37 -2.98
CA ASP A 86 0.39 8.17 -3.69
C ASP A 86 1.53 7.63 -4.59
N PRO A 87 2.09 6.43 -4.32
CA PRO A 87 1.68 5.45 -3.32
C PRO A 87 1.98 5.87 -1.88
N TRP A 88 1.32 5.22 -0.91
CA TRP A 88 1.59 5.38 0.51
C TRP A 88 2.91 4.75 0.89
N SER A 89 3.61 5.34 1.85
CA SER A 89 4.83 4.76 2.42
C SER A 89 4.50 3.95 3.67
N ILE A 90 5.17 2.81 3.84
CA ILE A 90 5.00 1.96 5.03
C ILE A 90 6.34 1.58 5.65
N ILE A 91 6.33 1.40 6.97
CA ILE A 91 7.40 0.77 7.74
C ILE A 91 6.79 -0.37 8.56
N LEU A 92 7.31 -1.57 8.36
CA LEU A 92 6.95 -2.75 9.16
C LEU A 92 8.06 -2.98 10.18
N LYS A 93 7.70 -2.90 11.46
CA LYS A 93 8.59 -3.17 12.59
C LYS A 93 8.22 -4.54 13.17
N PRO A 94 9.04 -5.59 12.96
CA PRO A 94 8.71 -6.93 13.44
C PRO A 94 8.48 -6.95 14.95
N SER A 95 7.44 -7.63 15.43
CA SER A 95 7.18 -7.72 16.87
C SER A 95 8.26 -8.51 17.62
N SER A 96 9.09 -9.28 16.92
CA SER A 96 10.20 -10.05 17.49
C SER A 96 11.50 -9.25 17.66
N SER A 97 11.60 -8.04 17.11
CA SER A 97 12.84 -7.26 17.14
C SER A 97 12.57 -5.76 17.01
N GLU A 98 13.08 -4.99 17.98
CA GLU A 98 13.05 -3.53 17.92
C GLU A 98 14.23 -2.94 17.10
N LYS A 99 15.19 -3.77 16.68
CA LYS A 99 16.38 -3.31 15.95
C LYS A 99 15.98 -2.80 14.56
N LYS A 100 16.46 -1.61 14.21
CA LYS A 100 16.25 -1.02 12.87
C LYS A 100 16.74 -1.90 11.72
N SER A 101 17.76 -2.73 11.96
CA SER A 101 18.25 -3.72 10.99
C SER A 101 17.24 -4.82 10.67
N SER A 102 16.16 -4.95 11.44
CA SER A 102 15.06 -5.88 11.19
C SER A 102 13.84 -5.21 10.54
N TRP A 103 13.82 -3.87 10.43
CA TRP A 103 12.67 -3.16 9.87
C TRP A 103 12.62 -3.34 8.35
N ILE A 104 11.40 -3.37 7.83
CA ILE A 104 11.12 -3.47 6.40
C ILE A 104 10.44 -2.18 5.97
N TYR A 105 10.93 -1.59 4.88
CA TYR A 105 10.38 -0.36 4.31
C TYR A 105 9.65 -0.73 3.02
N GLY A 106 8.56 -0.04 2.73
CA GLY A 106 7.77 -0.36 1.55
C GLY A 106 6.89 0.76 1.07
N ILE A 107 6.26 0.49 -0.07
CA ILE A 107 5.19 1.30 -0.62
C ILE A 107 3.92 0.45 -0.76
N LEU A 108 2.77 1.08 -0.60
CA LEU A 108 1.46 0.44 -0.61
C LEU A 108 0.49 1.26 -1.47
N LYS A 109 -0.34 0.57 -2.26
CA LYS A 109 -1.40 1.22 -3.05
C LYS A 109 -2.61 0.31 -3.20
N LEU A 110 -3.78 0.87 -3.00
CA LEU A 110 -5.04 0.22 -3.35
C LEU A 110 -5.38 0.53 -4.82
N LYS A 111 -5.47 -0.48 -5.68
CA LYS A 111 -5.91 -0.36 -7.08
C LYS A 111 -7.20 -1.15 -7.26
N GLY A 112 -8.34 -0.45 -7.25
CA GLY A 112 -9.65 -1.10 -7.22
C GLY A 112 -9.81 -1.97 -5.96
N LYS A 113 -10.02 -3.28 -6.13
CA LYS A 113 -10.15 -4.24 -5.02
C LYS A 113 -8.84 -4.94 -4.64
N LYS A 114 -7.71 -4.54 -5.24
CA LYS A 114 -6.41 -5.19 -5.01
C LYS A 114 -5.47 -4.28 -4.24
N LEU A 115 -4.79 -4.87 -3.27
CA LEU A 115 -3.77 -4.22 -2.47
C LEU A 115 -2.39 -4.57 -3.05
N HIS A 116 -1.70 -3.57 -3.59
CA HIS A 116 -0.35 -3.70 -4.12
C HIS A 116 0.64 -3.28 -3.05
N ILE A 117 1.63 -4.11 -2.77
CA ILE A 117 2.67 -3.86 -1.78
C ILE A 117 4.03 -4.19 -2.39
N ALA A 118 4.97 -3.27 -2.30
CA ALA A 118 6.38 -3.54 -2.57
C ALA A 118 7.21 -3.26 -1.32
N THR A 119 8.06 -4.21 -0.93
CA THR A 119 8.90 -4.11 0.26
C THR A 119 10.37 -4.35 -0.04
N SER A 120 11.24 -3.66 0.69
CA SER A 120 12.67 -3.94 0.72
C SER A 120 12.97 -5.23 1.49
N GLN A 121 14.21 -5.71 1.36
CA GLN A 121 14.73 -6.69 2.31
C GLN A 121 14.86 -6.05 3.72
N PRO A 122 14.82 -6.84 4.80
CA PRO A 122 15.02 -6.33 6.15
C PRO A 122 16.35 -5.59 6.30
N GLY A 123 16.33 -4.40 6.89
CA GLY A 123 17.54 -3.63 7.20
C GLY A 123 18.13 -2.80 6.07
N GLU A 124 17.58 -2.85 4.85
CA GLU A 124 18.02 -2.03 3.71
C GLU A 124 17.80 -0.52 3.93
N GLY A 125 16.88 -0.15 4.81
CA GLY A 125 16.69 1.25 5.22
C GLY A 125 15.99 2.15 4.18
N ARG A 126 15.54 1.59 3.04
CA ARG A 126 14.87 2.33 1.97
C ARG A 126 13.71 1.54 1.39
N ALA A 127 12.60 2.23 1.10
CA ALA A 127 11.48 1.64 0.39
C ALA A 127 11.78 1.47 -1.11
N PRO A 128 11.16 0.51 -1.81
CA PRO A 128 11.17 0.46 -3.27
C PRO A 128 10.50 1.70 -3.88
N GLU A 129 11.00 2.17 -5.03
CA GLU A 129 10.45 3.35 -5.73
C GLU A 129 9.20 3.02 -6.57
N ASP A 130 9.04 1.76 -6.98
CA ASP A 130 7.92 1.30 -7.77
C ASP A 130 7.47 -0.12 -7.41
N PHE A 131 6.32 -0.52 -7.96
CA PHE A 131 5.73 -1.84 -7.75
C PHE A 131 6.36 -2.89 -8.67
N LYS A 132 7.66 -3.13 -8.53
CA LYS A 132 8.41 -4.13 -9.29
C LYS A 132 9.39 -4.89 -8.42
N SER A 133 9.53 -6.17 -8.72
CA SER A 133 10.62 -7.00 -8.21
C SER A 133 11.57 -7.30 -9.37
N THR A 134 12.86 -7.04 -9.17
CA THR A 134 13.93 -7.40 -10.11
C THR A 134 15.07 -8.06 -9.34
N ALA A 135 15.95 -8.75 -10.05
CA ALA A 135 17.15 -9.32 -9.45
C ALA A 135 18.08 -8.23 -8.85
N GLN A 136 18.01 -7.01 -9.39
CA GLN A 136 18.84 -5.87 -8.98
C GLN A 136 18.27 -5.14 -7.77
N ASN A 137 16.95 -4.88 -7.75
CA ASN A 137 16.33 -4.11 -6.66
C ASN A 137 16.02 -4.98 -5.43
N LYS A 138 15.97 -6.31 -5.58
CA LYS A 138 15.65 -7.30 -4.53
C LYS A 138 14.39 -6.97 -3.72
N ALA A 139 13.51 -6.17 -4.29
CA ALA A 139 12.23 -5.85 -3.69
C ALA A 139 11.31 -7.07 -3.84
N ASP A 140 10.51 -7.31 -2.83
CA ASP A 140 9.40 -8.25 -2.92
C ASP A 140 8.18 -7.46 -3.36
N TYR A 141 7.52 -7.92 -4.42
CA TYR A 141 6.29 -7.30 -4.92
C TYR A 141 5.14 -8.28 -4.79
N MET A 142 4.09 -7.86 -4.13
CA MET A 142 2.92 -8.67 -3.84
C MET A 142 1.64 -7.94 -4.23
N VAL A 143 0.68 -8.72 -4.71
CA VAL A 143 -0.69 -8.27 -4.94
C VAL A 143 -1.61 -9.15 -4.13
N PHE A 144 -2.41 -8.52 -3.27
CA PHE A 144 -3.41 -9.18 -2.47
C PHE A 144 -4.81 -8.81 -2.95
N GLU A 145 -5.73 -9.75 -2.83
CA GLU A 145 -7.15 -9.54 -3.01
C GLU A 145 -7.86 -9.64 -1.67
N ARG A 146 -9.05 -9.05 -1.54
CA ARG A 146 -9.86 -9.24 -0.34
C ARG A 146 -10.13 -10.73 -0.13
N PHE A 147 -9.90 -11.21 1.09
CA PHE A 147 -10.19 -12.59 1.45
C PHE A 147 -11.69 -12.85 1.24
N LYS A 148 -12.02 -13.95 0.58
CA LYS A 148 -13.40 -14.41 0.40
C LYS A 148 -13.58 -15.58 1.37
N ASP A 149 -14.55 -15.47 2.26
CA ASP A 149 -14.91 -16.52 3.22
C ASP A 149 -15.42 -17.78 2.52
#